data_AF-A0A8B9BJD4-F1
#
_entry.id   AF-A0A8B9BJD4-F1
#
_cell.length_a   1.000
_cell.length_b   1.000
_cell.length_c   1.000
_cell.angle_alpha   90.00
_cell.angle_beta   90.00
_cell.angle_gamma   90.00
#
_symmetry.space_group_name_H-M   'P 1'
#
loop_
_entity.id
_entity.type
_entity.pdbx_description
1 polymer ?
#
loop_
_entity_poly.entity_id
_entity_poly.type
_entity_poly.pdbx_seq_one_letter_code
_entity_poly.pdbx_strand_id
1 'polypeptide(L)'
;MAARGSEDLPAYFSVQYKQHLLTLLKKLRLTEEDSLSPFICLQEKKKQAQQMQKTLEEKEEAFRERMEAVACRWRDLQIKEAQLKAYMKKSGKVLQENDKLRIQALKKASREREMKMQKQSELLRAKKELEALKNKHQKLSDRVQKYSIFSKYLEDVVKASHFEEIQTVIWRYKTLVRMHKDLLQAERGRREASEQAKELLAQYTEEKDEEILQYNNELAQLKLRFDEAHSDVLTWESRWAHIQNIATQRTLELGTIRMAILNLFQCISKQMKRSLNVPVDDNHMQLDMVQQFIQDLTDISMEVKRKDIQKHQQAAKATEL
;
A
#
# COMPACT_ATOMS: atom_id res chain seq x y z
N MET A 1 -146.65 116.79 -52.45
CA MET A 1 -147.52 117.99 -52.30
C MET A 1 -147.56 118.38 -50.83
N ALA A 2 -147.18 119.63 -50.55
CA ALA A 2 -147.55 120.53 -49.45
C ALA A 2 -147.73 120.06 -47.98
N ALA A 3 -147.00 120.74 -47.06
CA ALA A 3 -147.37 121.21 -45.70
C ALA A 3 -147.86 120.17 -44.64
N ARG A 4 -147.91 120.33 -43.30
CA ARG A 4 -147.61 121.25 -42.17
C ARG A 4 -147.84 120.35 -40.91
N GLY A 5 -147.14 120.37 -39.78
CA GLY A 5 -147.14 121.37 -38.71
C GLY A 5 -147.37 120.73 -37.30
N SER A 6 -146.77 121.37 -36.26
CA SER A 6 -147.06 121.45 -34.80
C SER A 6 -146.89 120.29 -33.77
N GLU A 7 -145.93 120.53 -32.84
CA GLU A 7 -145.98 120.59 -31.35
C GLU A 7 -145.86 119.37 -30.38
N ASP A 8 -145.12 119.65 -29.29
CA ASP A 8 -145.18 119.18 -27.88
C ASP A 8 -144.10 118.27 -27.20
N LEU A 9 -143.74 118.72 -25.99
CA LEU A 9 -142.58 118.43 -25.14
C LEU A 9 -142.55 117.17 -24.19
N PRO A 10 -143.48 116.17 -24.14
CA PRO A 10 -143.38 115.05 -23.17
C PRO A 10 -142.64 113.78 -23.63
N ALA A 11 -142.05 113.74 -24.83
CA ALA A 11 -141.47 112.51 -25.42
C ALA A 11 -140.05 112.13 -24.92
N TYR A 12 -139.54 112.88 -23.95
CA TYR A 12 -138.20 112.74 -23.36
C TYR A 12 -138.03 111.51 -22.44
N PHE A 13 -139.09 110.74 -22.08
CA PHE A 13 -138.97 109.58 -21.18
C PHE A 13 -139.43 108.20 -21.73
N SER A 14 -139.95 108.07 -22.97
CA SER A 14 -140.46 106.77 -23.49
C SER A 14 -139.46 105.94 -24.33
N VAL A 15 -138.54 106.58 -25.06
CA VAL A 15 -137.63 105.85 -25.98
C VAL A 15 -136.42 105.26 -25.25
N GLN A 16 -136.08 105.81 -24.08
CA GLN A 16 -135.10 105.22 -23.18
C GLN A 16 -135.56 103.85 -22.61
N TYR A 17 -136.86 103.54 -22.61
CA TYR A 17 -137.40 102.20 -22.29
C TYR A 17 -137.31 101.22 -23.49
N LYS A 18 -137.19 101.73 -24.72
CA LYS A 18 -136.81 100.95 -25.93
C LYS A 18 -135.33 100.59 -25.97
N GLN A 19 -134.51 101.21 -25.12
CA GLN A 19 -133.06 101.01 -24.97
C GLN A 19 -132.66 99.69 -24.29
N HIS A 20 -133.55 98.76 -23.92
CA HIS A 20 -133.13 97.52 -23.23
C HIS A 20 -133.76 96.21 -23.74
N LEU A 21 -134.96 96.26 -24.33
CA LEU A 21 -135.64 95.07 -24.89
C LEU A 21 -134.97 94.54 -26.18
N LEU A 22 -134.47 95.43 -27.04
CA LEU A 22 -133.80 95.06 -28.31
C LEU A 22 -132.42 94.42 -28.09
N THR A 23 -131.75 94.75 -26.99
CA THR A 23 -130.42 94.23 -26.64
C THR A 23 -130.49 92.94 -25.82
N LEU A 24 -131.62 92.69 -25.14
CA LEU A 24 -131.85 91.46 -24.35
C LEU A 24 -132.63 90.37 -25.10
N LEU A 25 -133.44 90.70 -26.13
CA LEU A 25 -134.20 89.70 -26.91
C LEU A 25 -133.43 88.98 -28.03
N LYS A 26 -132.23 89.45 -28.42
CA LYS A 26 -131.38 88.73 -29.40
C LYS A 26 -130.30 87.85 -28.77
N LYS A 27 -130.11 87.92 -27.46
CA LYS A 27 -129.22 87.00 -26.73
C LYS A 27 -129.88 85.63 -26.43
N LEU A 28 -131.19 85.46 -26.63
CA LEU A 28 -131.93 84.25 -26.20
C LEU A 28 -133.13 83.85 -27.12
N ARG A 29 -132.88 83.63 -28.41
CA ARG A 29 -133.69 82.71 -29.24
C ARG A 29 -132.78 81.79 -30.04
N LEU A 30 -132.48 80.64 -29.43
CA LEU A 30 -132.28 79.37 -30.11
C LEU A 30 -133.56 79.02 -30.86
N THR A 31 -133.50 78.79 -32.18
CA THR A 31 -133.67 77.50 -32.89
C THR A 31 -133.95 77.75 -34.38
N GLU A 32 -133.21 77.00 -35.20
CA GLU A 32 -133.63 76.30 -36.43
C GLU A 32 -134.52 77.04 -37.47
N GLU A 33 -133.99 77.19 -38.69
CA GLU A 33 -134.47 76.51 -39.91
C GLU A 33 -134.01 77.29 -41.15
N ASP A 34 -132.89 76.89 -41.76
CA ASP A 34 -132.95 76.62 -43.20
C ASP A 34 -133.15 75.11 -43.29
N SER A 35 -134.33 74.75 -43.78
CA SER A 35 -134.80 73.40 -44.03
C SER A 35 -133.90 72.70 -45.04
N LEU A 36 -132.84 72.13 -44.51
CA LEU A 36 -132.11 71.07 -45.14
C LEU A 36 -132.77 69.78 -44.60
N SER A 37 -133.72 69.24 -45.40
CA SER A 37 -134.45 67.96 -45.25
C SER A 37 -133.71 66.91 -44.37
N PRO A 38 -134.36 65.94 -43.72
CA PRO A 38 -133.68 64.78 -43.13
C PRO A 38 -132.64 64.13 -44.07
N PHE A 39 -132.79 64.31 -45.38
CA PHE A 39 -131.79 64.03 -46.41
C PHE A 39 -130.46 64.81 -46.26
N ILE A 40 -130.51 66.08 -45.91
CA ILE A 40 -129.38 67.00 -45.84
C ILE A 40 -128.70 67.04 -44.45
N CYS A 41 -129.41 66.81 -43.35
CA CYS A 41 -128.76 66.50 -42.06
C CYS A 41 -128.00 65.16 -42.12
N LEU A 42 -128.57 64.15 -42.80
CA LEU A 42 -127.83 62.94 -43.18
C LEU A 42 -126.65 63.28 -44.11
N GLN A 43 -126.79 64.22 -45.04
CA GLN A 43 -125.73 64.65 -45.95
C GLN A 43 -124.61 65.42 -45.25
N GLU A 44 -124.91 66.17 -44.18
CA GLU A 44 -123.95 66.90 -43.34
C GLU A 44 -123.26 66.00 -42.32
N LYS A 45 -123.97 65.07 -41.67
CA LYS A 45 -123.34 64.00 -40.89
C LYS A 45 -122.52 63.06 -41.77
N LYS A 46 -122.93 62.84 -43.03
CA LYS A 46 -122.15 62.14 -44.04
C LYS A 46 -120.95 62.96 -44.50
N LYS A 47 -121.05 64.29 -44.65
CA LYS A 47 -119.90 65.18 -44.89
C LYS A 47 -118.95 65.25 -43.70
N GLN A 48 -119.45 65.32 -42.47
CA GLN A 48 -118.65 65.32 -41.24
C GLN A 48 -117.99 63.96 -41.02
N ALA A 49 -118.70 62.86 -41.26
CA ALA A 49 -118.12 61.52 -41.25
C ALA A 49 -117.10 61.36 -42.37
N GLN A 50 -117.34 61.87 -43.58
CA GLN A 50 -116.37 61.91 -44.67
C GLN A 50 -115.16 62.80 -44.36
N GLN A 51 -115.35 63.92 -43.66
CA GLN A 51 -114.25 64.81 -43.26
C GLN A 51 -113.43 64.21 -42.13
N MET A 52 -114.09 63.58 -41.14
CA MET A 52 -113.44 62.81 -40.08
C MET A 52 -112.74 61.56 -40.62
N GLN A 53 -113.32 60.93 -41.65
CA GLN A 53 -112.72 59.80 -42.34
C GLN A 53 -111.50 60.25 -43.14
N LYS A 54 -111.57 61.39 -43.83
CA LYS A 54 -110.41 62.02 -44.48
C LYS A 54 -109.31 62.37 -43.47
N THR A 55 -109.64 62.98 -42.33
CA THR A 55 -108.61 63.32 -41.33
C THR A 55 -108.07 62.08 -40.62
N LEU A 56 -108.87 61.02 -40.44
CA LEU A 56 -108.41 59.72 -39.96
C LEU A 56 -107.48 59.07 -40.99
N GLU A 57 -107.86 59.05 -42.27
CA GLU A 57 -107.05 58.54 -43.38
C GLU A 57 -105.72 59.30 -43.49
N GLU A 58 -105.71 60.62 -43.38
CA GLU A 58 -104.49 61.45 -43.34
C GLU A 58 -103.60 61.12 -42.13
N LYS A 59 -104.18 60.87 -40.94
CA LYS A 59 -103.44 60.51 -39.73
C LYS A 59 -102.90 59.08 -39.80
N GLU A 60 -103.66 58.16 -40.36
CA GLU A 60 -103.24 56.79 -40.65
C GLU A 60 -102.14 56.76 -41.69
N GLU A 61 -102.24 57.59 -42.74
CA GLU A 61 -101.23 57.71 -43.79
C GLU A 61 -99.95 58.35 -43.24
N ALA A 62 -100.04 59.44 -42.48
CA ALA A 62 -98.89 60.04 -41.80
C ALA A 62 -98.26 59.10 -40.74
N PHE A 63 -99.06 58.25 -40.09
CA PHE A 63 -98.54 57.21 -39.19
C PHE A 63 -97.86 56.08 -39.97
N ARG A 64 -98.43 55.65 -41.11
CA ARG A 64 -97.82 54.69 -42.04
C ARG A 64 -96.47 55.21 -42.54
N GLU A 65 -96.40 56.43 -43.05
CA GLU A 65 -95.15 57.06 -43.51
C GLU A 65 -94.09 57.14 -42.40
N ARG A 66 -94.49 57.49 -41.17
CA ARG A 66 -93.56 57.51 -40.01
C ARG A 66 -93.07 56.11 -39.66
N MET A 67 -93.97 55.12 -39.65
CA MET A 67 -93.61 53.73 -39.41
C MET A 67 -92.70 53.18 -40.51
N GLU A 68 -92.93 53.56 -41.76
CA GLU A 68 -92.07 53.23 -42.89
C GLU A 68 -90.70 53.90 -42.78
N ALA A 69 -90.62 55.18 -42.40
CA ALA A 69 -89.36 55.87 -42.16
C ALA A 69 -88.57 55.25 -41.00
N VAL A 70 -89.25 54.86 -39.91
CA VAL A 70 -88.65 54.14 -38.79
C VAL A 70 -88.19 52.75 -39.23
N ALA A 71 -88.98 52.02 -40.02
CA ALA A 71 -88.61 50.72 -40.57
C ALA A 71 -87.43 50.81 -41.54
N CYS A 72 -87.35 51.85 -42.38
CA CYS A 72 -86.20 52.17 -43.23
C CYS A 72 -84.94 52.42 -42.38
N ARG A 73 -85.03 53.27 -41.35
CA ARG A 73 -83.91 53.55 -40.43
C ARG A 73 -83.45 52.31 -39.68
N TRP A 74 -84.37 51.46 -39.24
CA TRP A 74 -84.05 50.17 -38.62
C TRP A 74 -83.35 49.24 -39.60
N ARG A 75 -83.80 49.17 -40.86
CA ARG A 75 -83.10 48.42 -41.92
C ARG A 75 -81.70 48.94 -42.15
N ASP A 76 -81.51 50.26 -42.25
CA ASP A 76 -80.18 50.87 -42.44
C ASP A 76 -79.24 50.62 -41.25
N LEU A 77 -79.76 50.70 -40.02
CA LEU A 77 -79.01 50.36 -38.81
C LEU A 77 -78.59 48.89 -38.80
N GLN A 78 -79.48 47.97 -39.16
CA GLN A 78 -79.18 46.55 -39.27
C GLN A 78 -78.11 46.27 -40.33
N ILE A 79 -78.17 46.97 -41.48
CA ILE A 79 -77.15 46.88 -42.53
C ILE A 79 -75.80 47.39 -42.02
N LYS A 80 -75.77 48.55 -41.35
CA LYS A 80 -74.52 49.13 -40.79
C LYS A 80 -73.94 48.25 -39.67
N GLU A 81 -74.78 47.70 -38.80
CA GLU A 81 -74.35 46.76 -37.76
C GLU A 81 -73.75 45.49 -38.38
N ALA A 82 -74.41 44.94 -39.41
CA ALA A 82 -73.89 43.79 -40.15
C ALA A 82 -72.55 44.09 -40.85
N GLN A 83 -72.40 45.29 -41.45
CA GLN A 83 -71.15 45.75 -42.04
C GLN A 83 -70.03 45.91 -41.01
N LEU A 84 -70.31 46.49 -39.85
CA LEU A 84 -69.34 46.62 -38.75
C LEU A 84 -68.94 45.25 -38.20
N LYS A 85 -69.90 44.35 -37.96
CA LYS A 85 -69.61 42.96 -37.54
C LYS A 85 -68.75 42.25 -38.58
N ALA A 86 -69.03 42.42 -39.87
CA ALA A 86 -68.22 41.85 -40.95
C ALA A 86 -66.81 42.44 -40.99
N TYR A 87 -66.67 43.77 -40.82
CA TYR A 87 -65.38 44.44 -40.76
C TYR A 87 -64.56 44.00 -39.54
N MET A 88 -65.15 43.99 -38.34
CA MET A 88 -64.49 43.50 -37.12
C MET A 88 -64.05 42.04 -37.25
N LYS A 89 -64.86 41.19 -37.88
CA LYS A 89 -64.49 39.80 -38.16
C LYS A 89 -63.32 39.72 -39.14
N LYS A 90 -63.28 40.57 -40.17
CA LYS A 90 -62.16 40.64 -41.13
C LYS A 90 -60.89 41.19 -40.47
N SER A 91 -60.95 42.30 -39.75
CA SER A 91 -59.81 42.89 -39.06
C SER A 91 -59.26 41.97 -37.96
N GLY A 92 -60.13 41.30 -37.21
CA GLY A 92 -59.74 40.29 -36.23
C GLY A 92 -58.98 39.12 -36.86
N LYS A 93 -59.40 38.63 -38.04
CA LYS A 93 -58.66 37.61 -38.79
C LYS A 93 -57.27 38.10 -39.22
N VAL A 94 -57.19 39.31 -39.78
CA VAL A 94 -55.91 39.90 -40.21
C VAL A 94 -54.95 40.09 -39.04
N LEU A 95 -55.43 40.57 -37.88
CA LEU A 95 -54.63 40.70 -36.67
C LEU A 95 -54.13 39.33 -36.19
N GLN A 96 -55.00 38.32 -36.14
CA GLN A 96 -54.61 36.96 -35.76
C GLN A 96 -53.56 36.36 -36.73
N GLU A 97 -53.68 36.59 -38.03
CA GLU A 97 -52.71 36.15 -39.03
C GLU A 97 -51.37 36.89 -38.88
N ASN A 98 -51.40 38.20 -38.66
CA ASN A 98 -50.19 38.98 -38.42
C ASN A 98 -49.48 38.55 -37.13
N ASP A 99 -50.23 38.32 -36.04
CA ASP A 99 -49.67 37.82 -34.78
C ASP A 99 -49.05 36.44 -34.95
N LYS A 100 -49.67 35.54 -35.73
CA LYS A 100 -49.08 34.23 -36.08
C LYS A 100 -47.75 34.41 -36.82
N LEU A 101 -47.70 35.30 -37.82
CA LEU A 101 -46.47 35.59 -38.57
C LEU A 101 -45.39 36.21 -37.67
N ARG A 102 -45.76 37.16 -36.80
CA ARG A 102 -44.85 37.77 -35.82
C ARG A 102 -44.28 36.72 -34.86
N ILE A 103 -45.11 35.84 -34.32
CA ILE A 103 -44.68 34.76 -33.42
C ILE A 103 -43.76 33.79 -34.17
N GLN A 104 -44.08 33.42 -35.41
CA GLN A 104 -43.22 32.55 -36.23
C GLN A 104 -41.86 33.20 -36.52
N ALA A 105 -41.83 34.47 -36.91
CA ALA A 105 -40.61 35.22 -37.15
C ALA A 105 -39.74 35.33 -35.88
N LEU A 106 -40.35 35.62 -34.73
CA LEU A 106 -39.66 35.66 -33.44
C LEU A 106 -39.10 34.29 -33.05
N LYS A 107 -39.86 33.21 -33.22
CA LYS A 107 -39.39 31.82 -32.98
C LYS A 107 -38.25 31.42 -33.91
N LYS A 108 -38.29 31.83 -35.18
CA LYS A 108 -37.20 31.58 -36.12
C LYS A 108 -35.93 32.34 -35.71
N ALA A 109 -36.08 33.62 -35.38
CA ALA A 109 -34.96 34.45 -34.92
C ALA A 109 -34.36 33.96 -33.60
N SER A 110 -35.17 33.48 -32.65
CA SER A 110 -34.66 32.91 -31.39
C SER A 110 -33.87 31.63 -31.63
N ARG A 111 -34.40 30.69 -32.42
CA ARG A 111 -33.70 29.45 -32.81
C ARG A 111 -32.37 29.74 -33.52
N GLU A 112 -32.37 30.71 -34.43
CA GLU A 112 -31.15 31.08 -35.17
C GLU A 112 -30.08 31.67 -34.23
N ARG A 113 -30.48 32.50 -33.25
CA ARG A 113 -29.57 33.00 -32.21
C ARG A 113 -29.02 31.87 -31.34
N GLU A 114 -29.87 30.94 -30.89
CA GLU A 114 -29.45 29.79 -30.10
C GLU A 114 -28.45 28.91 -30.87
N MET A 115 -28.75 28.59 -32.13
CA MET A 115 -27.85 27.83 -33.00
C MET A 115 -26.51 28.56 -33.21
N LYS A 116 -26.55 29.89 -33.41
CA LYS A 116 -25.33 30.70 -33.53
C LYS A 116 -24.49 30.65 -32.26
N MET A 117 -25.11 30.78 -31.08
CA MET A 117 -24.42 30.69 -29.79
C MET A 117 -23.81 29.31 -29.58
N GLN A 118 -24.54 28.23 -29.90
CA GLN A 118 -24.02 26.87 -29.83
C GLN A 118 -22.80 26.70 -30.74
N LYS A 119 -22.90 27.09 -32.01
CA LYS A 119 -21.80 27.00 -32.98
C LYS A 119 -20.59 27.84 -32.58
N GLN A 120 -20.81 29.04 -32.01
CA GLN A 120 -19.73 29.85 -31.46
C GLN A 120 -19.04 29.17 -30.28
N SER A 121 -19.80 28.53 -29.38
CA SER A 121 -19.22 27.78 -28.25
C SER A 121 -18.42 26.55 -28.70
N GLU A 122 -18.89 25.83 -29.72
CA GLU A 122 -18.19 24.71 -30.35
C GLU A 122 -16.90 25.19 -31.02
N LEU A 123 -16.96 26.29 -31.76
CA LEU A 123 -15.79 26.89 -32.42
C LEU A 123 -14.74 27.34 -31.40
N LEU A 124 -15.15 27.93 -30.27
CA LEU A 124 -14.23 28.28 -29.20
C LEU A 124 -13.59 27.05 -28.55
N ARG A 125 -14.35 25.98 -28.33
CA ARG A 125 -13.81 24.70 -27.82
C ARG A 125 -12.80 24.09 -28.79
N ALA A 126 -13.17 23.96 -30.07
CA ALA A 126 -12.30 23.44 -31.11
C ALA A 126 -11.00 24.26 -31.26
N LYS A 127 -11.08 25.60 -31.17
CA LYS A 127 -9.88 26.47 -31.17
C LYS A 127 -8.96 26.20 -29.98
N LYS A 128 -9.52 26.05 -28.77
CA LYS A 128 -8.72 25.72 -27.58
C LYS A 128 -8.04 24.35 -27.71
N GLU A 129 -8.75 23.36 -28.21
CA GLU A 129 -8.22 22.01 -28.46
C GLU A 129 -7.09 22.04 -29.51
N LEU A 130 -7.28 22.79 -30.60
CA LEU A 130 -6.27 22.95 -31.63
C LEU A 130 -4.98 23.58 -31.07
N GLU A 131 -5.09 24.63 -30.27
CA GLU A 131 -3.92 25.25 -29.63
C GLU A 131 -3.25 24.32 -28.61
N ALA A 132 -4.02 23.53 -27.85
CA ALA A 132 -3.47 22.52 -26.97
C ALA A 132 -2.71 21.42 -27.75
N LEU A 133 -3.25 20.97 -28.89
CA LEU A 133 -2.61 20.00 -29.78
C LEU A 133 -1.34 20.57 -30.42
N LYS A 134 -1.36 21.82 -30.91
CA LYS A 134 -0.16 22.50 -31.42
C LYS A 134 0.95 22.57 -30.38
N ASN A 135 0.61 22.96 -29.15
CA ASN A 135 1.57 23.01 -28.05
C ASN A 135 2.15 21.63 -27.71
N LYS A 136 1.34 20.57 -27.74
CA LYS A 136 1.82 19.18 -27.56
C LYS A 136 2.75 18.76 -28.70
N HIS A 137 2.39 19.08 -29.94
CA HIS A 137 3.20 18.78 -31.11
C HIS A 137 4.54 19.51 -31.05
N GLN A 138 4.56 20.79 -30.72
CA GLN A 138 5.79 21.56 -30.56
C GLN A 138 6.70 20.94 -29.51
N LYS A 139 6.16 20.62 -28.31
CA LYS A 139 6.93 19.95 -27.25
C LYS A 139 7.53 18.61 -27.69
N LEU A 140 6.80 17.83 -28.49
CA LEU A 140 7.30 16.57 -29.04
C LEU A 140 8.38 16.81 -30.10
N SER A 141 8.17 17.79 -31.00
CA SER A 141 9.15 18.19 -32.00
C SER A 141 10.46 18.65 -31.37
N ASP A 142 10.40 19.50 -30.34
CA ASP A 142 11.58 19.98 -29.60
C ASP A 142 12.33 18.81 -28.95
N ARG A 143 11.62 17.82 -28.40
CA ARG A 143 12.23 16.60 -27.85
C ARG A 143 12.92 15.77 -28.93
N VAL A 144 12.24 15.53 -30.06
CA VAL A 144 12.83 14.79 -31.18
C VAL A 144 14.10 15.50 -31.68
N GLN A 145 14.06 16.83 -31.82
CA GLN A 145 15.22 17.61 -32.21
C GLN A 145 16.35 17.52 -31.19
N LYS A 146 16.05 17.63 -29.89
CA LYS A 146 17.03 17.46 -28.81
C LYS A 146 17.70 16.09 -28.85
N TYR A 147 16.94 15.02 -29.13
CA TYR A 147 17.48 13.67 -29.18
C TYR A 147 18.06 13.27 -30.55
N SER A 148 17.94 14.11 -31.58
CA SER A 148 18.46 13.84 -32.93
C SER A 148 19.97 13.57 -32.96
N ILE A 149 20.72 14.19 -32.05
CA ILE A 149 22.17 13.98 -31.91
C ILE A 149 22.47 12.51 -31.56
N PHE A 150 21.69 11.92 -30.67
CA PHE A 150 21.85 10.51 -30.28
C PHE A 150 21.39 9.56 -31.39
N SER A 151 20.35 9.91 -32.16
CA SER A 151 19.96 9.14 -33.34
C SER A 151 21.09 9.07 -34.35
N LYS A 152 21.65 10.23 -34.73
CA LYS A 152 22.79 10.31 -35.65
C LYS A 152 24.00 9.53 -35.15
N TYR A 153 24.33 9.68 -33.87
CA TYR A 153 25.41 8.90 -33.26
C TYR A 153 25.15 7.39 -33.37
N LEU A 154 23.94 6.92 -33.05
CA LEU A 154 23.60 5.50 -33.14
C LEU A 154 23.57 4.99 -34.58
N GLU A 155 23.14 5.81 -35.54
CA GLU A 155 23.24 5.52 -36.97
C GLU A 155 24.71 5.37 -37.41
N ASP A 156 25.60 6.24 -36.93
CA ASP A 156 27.03 6.17 -37.23
C ASP A 156 27.69 4.96 -36.56
N VAL A 157 27.28 4.60 -35.34
CA VAL A 157 27.70 3.35 -34.68
C VAL A 157 27.26 2.13 -35.49
N VAL A 158 26.03 2.11 -35.99
CA VAL A 158 25.53 1.04 -36.87
C VAL A 158 26.36 0.97 -38.15
N LYS A 159 26.63 2.10 -38.82
CA LYS A 159 27.48 2.13 -40.04
C LYS A 159 28.92 1.68 -39.79
N ALA A 160 29.49 2.04 -38.64
CA ALA A 160 30.86 1.69 -38.29
C ALA A 160 31.01 0.25 -37.77
N SER A 161 29.91 -0.47 -37.55
CA SER A 161 29.90 -1.81 -36.97
C SER A 161 29.16 -2.80 -37.86
N HIS A 162 29.14 -4.07 -37.45
CA HIS A 162 28.45 -5.16 -38.16
C HIS A 162 26.97 -5.28 -37.76
N PHE A 163 26.42 -4.30 -37.04
CA PHE A 163 25.02 -4.35 -36.62
C PHE A 163 24.12 -3.82 -37.74
N GLU A 164 23.00 -4.49 -37.98
CA GLU A 164 22.05 -4.10 -39.03
C GLU A 164 21.14 -2.95 -38.58
N GLU A 165 20.79 -2.91 -37.28
CA GLU A 165 19.83 -1.96 -36.72
C GLU A 165 20.28 -1.38 -35.37
N ILE A 166 19.86 -0.13 -35.11
CA ILE A 166 20.06 0.55 -33.83
C ILE A 166 19.45 -0.23 -32.67
N GLN A 167 18.30 -0.88 -32.90
CA GLN A 167 17.64 -1.70 -31.88
C GLN A 167 18.50 -2.88 -31.43
N THR A 168 19.21 -3.51 -32.37
CA THR A 168 20.15 -4.60 -32.08
C THR A 168 21.31 -4.12 -31.21
N VAL A 169 21.86 -2.93 -31.49
CA VAL A 169 22.90 -2.30 -30.65
C VAL A 169 22.38 -2.05 -29.23
N ILE A 170 21.19 -1.46 -29.10
CA ILE A 170 20.57 -1.18 -27.79
C ILE A 170 20.30 -2.48 -27.02
N TRP A 171 19.78 -3.50 -27.69
CA TRP A 171 19.52 -4.80 -27.07
C TRP A 171 20.81 -5.46 -26.60
N ARG A 172 21.85 -5.47 -27.45
CA ARG A 172 23.16 -6.02 -27.09
C ARG A 172 23.76 -5.29 -25.90
N TYR A 173 23.70 -3.95 -25.88
CA TYR A 173 24.15 -3.14 -24.75
C TYR A 173 23.39 -3.49 -23.47
N LYS A 174 22.05 -3.52 -23.50
CA LYS A 174 21.24 -3.88 -22.33
C LYS A 174 21.56 -5.27 -21.80
N THR A 175 21.74 -6.24 -22.70
CA THR A 175 22.11 -7.61 -22.34
C THR A 175 23.51 -7.64 -21.74
N LEU A 176 24.48 -6.92 -22.30
CA LEU A 176 25.84 -6.81 -21.74
C LEU A 176 25.84 -6.16 -20.36
N VAL A 177 25.10 -5.07 -20.15
CA VAL A 177 24.99 -4.42 -18.84
C VAL A 177 24.37 -5.35 -17.81
N ARG A 178 23.32 -6.11 -18.18
CA ARG A 178 22.72 -7.12 -17.30
C ARG A 178 23.71 -8.22 -16.95
N MET A 179 24.33 -8.83 -17.96
CA MET A 179 25.34 -9.88 -17.76
C MET A 179 26.52 -9.38 -16.91
N HIS A 180 26.98 -8.14 -17.11
CA HIS A 180 28.05 -7.56 -16.30
C HIS A 180 27.65 -7.43 -14.83
N LYS A 181 26.41 -6.99 -14.56
CA LYS A 181 25.88 -6.93 -13.19
C LYS A 181 25.79 -8.31 -12.55
N ASP A 182 25.26 -9.29 -13.29
CA ASP A 182 25.09 -10.68 -12.81
C ASP A 182 26.44 -11.33 -12.53
N LEU A 183 27.43 -11.13 -13.42
CA LEU A 183 28.81 -11.60 -13.24
C LEU A 183 29.46 -10.94 -12.02
N LEU A 184 29.32 -9.63 -11.84
CA LEU A 184 29.85 -8.94 -10.65
C LEU A 184 29.25 -9.49 -9.35
N GLN A 185 27.95 -9.79 -9.33
CA GLN A 185 27.30 -10.38 -8.17
C GLN A 185 27.79 -11.81 -7.91
N ALA A 186 27.92 -12.63 -8.95
CA ALA A 186 28.44 -13.99 -8.84
C ALA A 186 29.91 -14.02 -8.37
N GLU A 187 30.76 -13.11 -8.88
CA GLU A 187 32.14 -12.96 -8.43
C GLU A 187 32.22 -12.56 -6.95
N ARG A 188 31.36 -11.63 -6.50
CA ARG A 188 31.27 -11.27 -5.08
C ARG A 188 30.89 -12.47 -4.22
N GLY A 189 29.82 -13.19 -4.59
CA GLY A 189 29.39 -14.37 -3.85
C GLY A 189 30.47 -15.47 -3.82
N ARG A 190 31.20 -15.68 -4.92
CA ARG A 190 32.31 -16.65 -4.96
C ARG A 190 33.49 -16.21 -4.08
N ARG A 191 33.80 -14.91 -4.06
CA ARG A 191 34.83 -14.35 -3.18
C ARG A 191 34.46 -14.54 -1.72
N GLU A 192 33.24 -14.17 -1.33
CA GLU A 192 32.74 -14.32 0.05
C GLU A 192 32.77 -15.80 0.48
N ALA A 193 32.32 -16.72 -0.37
CA ALA A 193 32.40 -18.16 -0.09
C ALA A 193 33.84 -18.66 0.04
N SER A 194 34.77 -18.15 -0.77
CA SER A 194 36.20 -18.48 -0.67
C SER A 194 36.84 -17.91 0.60
N GLU A 195 36.45 -16.71 1.04
CA GLU A 195 36.93 -16.10 2.28
C GLU A 195 36.42 -16.89 3.49
N GLN A 196 35.12 -17.24 3.51
CA GLN A 196 34.55 -18.11 4.54
C GLN A 196 35.23 -19.48 4.60
N ALA A 197 35.50 -20.10 3.46
CA ALA A 197 36.21 -21.39 3.43
C ALA A 197 37.64 -21.28 3.96
N LYS A 198 38.33 -20.16 3.71
CA LYS A 198 39.67 -19.90 4.26
C LYS A 198 39.63 -19.67 5.76
N GLU A 199 38.64 -18.94 6.26
CA GLU A 199 38.44 -18.70 7.69
C GLU A 199 38.17 -20.02 8.44
N LEU A 200 37.28 -20.86 7.91
CA LEU A 200 37.00 -22.18 8.48
C LEU A 200 38.24 -23.08 8.45
N LEU A 201 39.02 -23.06 7.36
CA LEU A 201 40.27 -23.81 7.29
C LEU A 201 41.27 -23.32 8.34
N ALA A 202 41.41 -21.99 8.50
CA ALA A 202 42.34 -21.39 9.46
C ALA A 202 41.98 -21.77 10.90
N GLN A 203 40.68 -21.70 11.25
CA GLN A 203 40.18 -22.13 12.55
C GLN A 203 40.47 -23.62 12.79
N TYR A 204 40.16 -24.47 11.82
CA TYR A 204 40.44 -25.90 11.94
C TYR A 204 41.94 -26.19 12.09
N THR A 205 42.81 -25.49 11.36
CA THR A 205 44.26 -25.65 11.52
C THR A 205 44.75 -25.21 12.88
N GLU A 206 44.23 -24.10 13.42
CA GLU A 206 44.57 -23.61 14.76
C GLU A 206 44.14 -24.62 15.83
N GLU A 207 42.90 -25.11 15.77
CA GLU A 207 42.40 -26.16 16.66
C GLU A 207 43.27 -27.43 16.61
N LYS A 208 43.70 -27.85 15.42
CA LYS A 208 44.56 -29.03 15.27
C LYS A 208 45.99 -28.80 15.74
N ASP A 209 46.54 -27.61 15.54
CA ASP A 209 47.85 -27.26 16.07
C ASP A 209 47.82 -27.22 17.61
N GLU A 210 46.74 -26.71 18.21
CA GLU A 210 46.51 -26.77 19.66
C GLU A 210 46.42 -28.23 20.17
N GLU A 211 45.66 -29.10 19.51
CA GLU A 211 45.60 -30.54 19.85
C GLU A 211 46.99 -31.20 19.76
N ILE A 212 47.76 -30.91 18.71
CA ILE A 212 49.13 -31.44 18.55
C ILE A 212 50.03 -30.96 19.69
N LEU A 213 49.94 -29.69 20.09
CA LEU A 213 50.70 -29.16 21.22
C LEU A 213 50.33 -29.85 22.53
N GLN A 214 49.04 -30.13 22.75
CA GLN A 214 48.58 -30.88 23.91
C GLN A 214 49.18 -32.30 23.93
N TYR A 215 49.07 -33.05 22.83
CA TYR A 215 49.65 -34.39 22.73
C TYR A 215 51.18 -34.41 22.86
N ASN A 216 51.88 -33.41 22.33
CA ASN A 216 53.32 -33.30 22.50
C ASN A 216 53.72 -33.06 23.95
N ASN A 217 52.93 -32.27 24.70
CA ASN A 217 53.15 -32.08 26.13
C ASN A 217 52.93 -33.38 26.91
N GLU A 218 51.82 -34.08 26.65
CA GLU A 218 51.55 -35.40 27.25
C GLU A 218 52.66 -36.41 26.96
N LEU A 219 53.14 -36.44 25.71
CA LEU A 219 54.24 -37.32 25.31
C LEU A 219 55.54 -36.98 26.04
N ALA A 220 55.85 -35.69 26.22
CA ALA A 220 57.02 -35.26 26.97
C ALA A 220 56.93 -35.67 28.45
N GLN A 221 55.75 -35.50 29.07
CA GLN A 221 55.51 -35.96 30.45
C GLN A 221 55.66 -37.47 30.59
N LEU A 222 55.12 -38.24 29.63
CA LEU A 222 55.21 -39.69 29.66
C LEU A 222 56.66 -40.18 29.48
N LYS A 223 57.42 -39.54 28.58
CA LYS A 223 58.85 -39.82 28.40
C LYS A 223 59.64 -39.53 29.68
N LEU A 224 59.40 -38.40 30.33
CA LEU A 224 60.06 -38.06 31.59
C LEU A 224 59.81 -39.16 32.65
N ARG A 225 58.56 -39.57 32.83
CA ARG A 225 58.19 -40.64 33.77
C ARG A 225 58.83 -41.99 33.41
N PHE A 226 58.95 -42.28 32.11
CA PHE A 226 59.62 -43.48 31.65
C PHE A 226 61.12 -43.44 31.97
N ASP A 227 61.79 -42.32 31.68
CA ASP A 227 63.22 -42.15 31.95
C ASP A 227 63.53 -42.21 33.45
N GLU A 228 62.68 -41.62 34.29
CA GLU A 228 62.74 -41.73 35.75
C GLU A 228 62.64 -43.19 36.21
N ALA A 229 61.59 -43.90 35.78
CA ALA A 229 61.40 -45.31 36.13
C ALA A 229 62.55 -46.19 35.62
N HIS A 230 63.07 -45.92 34.42
CA HIS A 230 64.20 -46.65 33.85
C HIS A 230 65.49 -46.41 34.65
N SER A 231 65.76 -45.17 35.07
CA SER A 231 66.88 -44.84 35.95
C SER A 231 66.80 -45.56 37.30
N ASP A 232 65.60 -45.65 37.89
CA ASP A 232 65.38 -46.40 39.12
C ASP A 232 65.66 -47.88 38.93
N VAL A 233 65.17 -48.49 37.84
CA VAL A 233 65.44 -49.90 37.50
C VAL A 233 66.94 -50.14 37.39
N LEU A 234 67.68 -49.32 36.63
CA LEU A 234 69.14 -49.46 36.50
C LEU A 234 69.86 -49.35 37.85
N THR A 235 69.39 -48.46 38.73
CA THR A 235 69.94 -48.30 40.08
C THR A 235 69.73 -49.57 40.91
N TRP A 236 68.54 -50.18 40.84
CA TRP A 236 68.22 -51.41 41.54
C TRP A 236 68.96 -52.63 40.96
N GLU A 237 69.10 -52.72 39.64
CA GLU A 237 69.89 -53.77 38.97
C GLU A 237 71.36 -53.71 39.40
N SER A 238 71.95 -52.51 39.45
CA SER A 238 73.33 -52.32 39.93
C SER A 238 73.50 -52.75 41.39
N ARG A 239 72.57 -52.35 42.27
CA ARG A 239 72.55 -52.78 43.68
C ARG A 239 72.41 -54.30 43.81
N TRP A 240 71.52 -54.90 43.02
CA TRP A 240 71.32 -56.34 43.00
C TRP A 240 72.58 -57.07 42.55
N ALA A 241 73.22 -56.64 41.46
CA ALA A 241 74.47 -57.20 40.98
C ALA A 241 75.59 -57.09 42.03
N HIS A 242 75.66 -55.97 42.75
CA HIS A 242 76.61 -55.80 43.85
C HIS A 242 76.37 -56.80 45.00
N ILE A 243 75.12 -56.96 45.43
CA ILE A 243 74.73 -57.95 46.45
C ILE A 243 75.08 -59.36 45.97
N GLN A 244 74.77 -59.69 44.72
CA GLN A 244 75.08 -60.99 44.14
C GLN A 244 76.59 -61.23 44.09
N ASN A 245 77.40 -60.25 43.67
CA ASN A 245 78.86 -60.35 43.69
C ASN A 245 79.38 -60.60 45.12
N ILE A 246 78.91 -59.86 46.12
CA ILE A 246 79.28 -60.10 47.52
C ILE A 246 78.91 -61.53 47.94
N ALA A 247 77.70 -61.99 47.62
CA ALA A 247 77.26 -63.34 47.96
C ALA A 247 78.15 -64.41 47.30
N THR A 248 78.53 -64.23 46.02
CA THR A 248 79.46 -65.13 45.34
C THR A 248 80.84 -65.13 45.97
N GLN A 249 81.37 -63.95 46.34
CA GLN A 249 82.66 -63.83 47.02
C GLN A 249 82.63 -64.53 48.38
N ARG A 250 81.59 -64.29 49.20
CA ARG A 250 81.43 -64.97 50.50
C ARG A 250 81.30 -66.47 50.35
N THR A 251 80.57 -66.93 49.33
CA THR A 251 80.45 -68.36 49.03
C THR A 251 81.79 -68.97 48.64
N LEU A 252 82.59 -68.26 47.82
CA LEU A 252 83.94 -68.68 47.44
C LEU A 252 84.92 -68.68 48.64
N GLU A 253 84.91 -67.64 49.45
CA GLU A 253 85.71 -67.53 50.69
C GLU A 253 85.38 -68.70 51.62
N LEU A 254 84.09 -68.95 51.85
CA LEU A 254 83.64 -70.09 52.66
C LEU A 254 84.11 -71.41 52.05
N GLY A 255 83.94 -71.62 50.75
CA GLY A 255 84.43 -72.82 50.06
C GLY A 255 85.94 -73.01 50.20
N THR A 256 86.71 -71.92 50.13
CA THR A 256 88.17 -71.94 50.29
C THR A 256 88.56 -72.29 51.72
N ILE A 257 87.90 -71.71 52.73
CA ILE A 257 88.10 -72.04 54.15
C ILE A 257 87.79 -73.52 54.40
N ARG A 258 86.64 -74.01 53.90
CA ARG A 258 86.26 -75.42 54.00
C ARG A 258 87.33 -76.34 53.39
N MET A 259 87.84 -75.99 52.20
CA MET A 259 88.89 -76.76 51.54
C MET A 259 90.20 -76.74 52.34
N ALA A 260 90.58 -75.60 52.93
CA ALA A 260 91.78 -75.51 53.77
C ALA A 260 91.66 -76.37 55.04
N ILE A 261 90.49 -76.34 55.71
CA ILE A 261 90.19 -77.19 56.86
C ILE A 261 90.31 -78.66 56.47
N LEU A 262 89.65 -79.07 55.38
CA LEU A 262 89.68 -80.44 54.89
C LEU A 262 91.11 -80.89 54.55
N ASN A 263 91.90 -80.02 53.89
CA ASN A 263 93.29 -80.30 53.56
C ASN A 263 94.16 -80.50 54.82
N LEU A 264 94.03 -79.65 55.83
CA LEU A 264 94.73 -79.79 57.10
C LEU A 264 94.34 -81.09 57.82
N PHE A 265 93.04 -81.38 57.91
CA PHE A 265 92.53 -82.61 58.48
C PHE A 265 93.06 -83.86 57.75
N GLN A 266 93.09 -83.85 56.42
CA GLN A 266 93.65 -84.95 55.62
C GLN A 266 95.16 -85.12 55.85
N CYS A 267 95.92 -84.02 55.95
CA CYS A 267 97.36 -84.08 56.27
C CYS A 267 97.61 -84.76 57.62
N ILE A 268 96.85 -84.38 58.65
CA ILE A 268 96.93 -85.00 59.99
C ILE A 268 96.52 -86.46 59.94
N SER A 269 95.41 -86.77 59.28
CA SER A 269 94.92 -88.15 59.12
C SER A 269 95.97 -89.04 58.42
N LYS A 270 96.66 -88.51 57.41
CA LYS A 270 97.78 -89.19 56.74
C LYS A 270 98.99 -89.41 57.67
N GLN A 271 99.41 -88.39 58.44
CA GLN A 271 100.52 -88.52 59.39
C GLN A 271 100.22 -89.52 60.51
N MET A 272 98.99 -89.53 61.02
CA MET A 272 98.53 -90.47 62.04
C MET A 272 98.31 -91.89 61.50
N LYS A 273 98.37 -92.12 60.17
CA LYS A 273 97.99 -93.39 59.51
C LYS A 273 96.64 -93.93 59.99
N ARG A 274 95.71 -93.05 60.37
CA ARG A 274 94.40 -93.38 60.93
C ARG A 274 93.32 -92.94 59.95
N SER A 275 92.47 -93.88 59.52
CA SER A 275 91.25 -93.54 58.78
C SER A 275 90.20 -93.03 59.78
N LEU A 276 90.16 -91.72 59.99
CA LEU A 276 89.11 -91.08 60.78
C LEU A 276 87.87 -90.89 59.89
N ASN A 277 86.76 -91.56 60.22
CA ASN A 277 85.47 -91.43 59.52
C ASN A 277 84.78 -90.12 59.94
N VAL A 278 85.32 -88.98 59.50
CA VAL A 278 84.65 -87.68 59.65
C VAL A 278 84.02 -87.29 58.30
N PRO A 279 82.73 -86.89 58.27
CA PRO A 279 82.09 -86.42 57.04
C PRO A 279 82.83 -85.24 56.43
N VAL A 280 82.90 -85.20 55.09
CA VAL A 280 83.63 -84.17 54.34
C VAL A 280 83.04 -82.77 54.55
N ASP A 281 81.73 -82.68 54.80
CA ASP A 281 81.01 -81.41 54.95
C ASP A 281 81.00 -80.84 56.38
N ASP A 282 81.40 -81.64 57.39
CA ASP A 282 81.42 -81.20 58.79
C ASP A 282 82.76 -80.55 59.16
N ASN A 283 82.87 -79.28 58.81
CA ASN A 283 84.08 -78.49 59.04
C ASN A 283 84.39 -78.29 60.54
N HIS A 284 83.38 -78.32 61.41
CA HIS A 284 83.58 -78.13 62.84
C HIS A 284 84.27 -79.34 63.45
N MET A 285 83.76 -80.55 63.19
CA MET A 285 84.42 -81.78 63.65
C MET A 285 85.83 -81.93 63.08
N GLN A 286 86.06 -81.54 61.82
CA GLN A 286 87.40 -81.57 61.22
C GLN A 286 88.38 -80.61 61.92
N LEU A 287 87.93 -79.40 62.25
CA LEU A 287 88.74 -78.42 62.99
C LEU A 287 89.02 -78.87 64.43
N ASP A 288 88.04 -79.42 65.13
CA ASP A 288 88.21 -79.93 66.50
C ASP A 288 89.30 -81.02 66.54
N MET A 289 89.31 -81.91 65.55
CA MET A 289 90.35 -82.94 65.41
C MET A 289 91.73 -82.35 65.08
N VAL A 290 91.78 -81.32 64.23
CA VAL A 290 93.03 -80.59 63.93
C VAL A 290 93.56 -79.92 65.20
N GLN A 291 92.69 -79.27 65.98
CA GLN A 291 93.03 -78.60 67.23
C GLN A 291 93.55 -79.60 68.27
N GLN A 292 92.84 -80.72 68.48
CA GLN A 292 93.27 -81.76 69.43
C GLN A 292 94.65 -82.28 69.07
N PHE A 293 94.93 -82.51 67.78
CA PHE A 293 96.24 -82.96 67.34
C PHE A 293 97.36 -81.93 67.59
N ILE A 294 97.10 -80.65 67.32
CA ILE A 294 98.06 -79.58 67.60
C ILE A 294 98.33 -79.49 69.12
N GLN A 295 97.28 -79.63 69.94
CA GLN A 295 97.41 -79.65 71.39
C GLN A 295 98.26 -80.84 71.86
N ASP A 296 97.97 -82.04 71.36
CA ASP A 296 98.74 -83.24 71.67
C ASP A 296 100.23 -83.07 71.28
N LEU A 297 100.52 -82.53 70.08
CA LEU A 297 101.91 -82.25 69.65
C LEU A 297 102.59 -81.19 70.54
N THR A 298 101.85 -80.18 70.97
CA THR A 298 102.37 -79.12 71.84
C THR A 298 102.68 -79.69 73.23
N ASP A 299 101.80 -80.52 73.77
CA ASP A 299 101.98 -81.20 75.04
C ASP A 299 103.17 -82.15 74.98
N ILE A 300 103.31 -82.94 73.90
CA ILE A 300 104.48 -83.79 73.66
C ILE A 300 105.76 -82.94 73.59
N SER A 301 105.77 -81.83 72.87
CA SER A 301 106.93 -80.94 72.75
C SER A 301 107.30 -80.29 74.08
N MET A 302 106.31 -79.84 74.86
CA MET A 302 106.51 -79.32 76.22
C MET A 302 107.07 -80.40 77.14
N GLU A 303 106.59 -81.63 77.02
CA GLU A 303 107.08 -82.76 77.81
C GLU A 303 108.51 -83.15 77.43
N VAL A 304 108.86 -83.13 76.14
CA VAL A 304 110.24 -83.30 75.67
C VAL A 304 111.14 -82.20 76.22
N LYS A 305 110.72 -80.93 76.16
CA LYS A 305 111.48 -79.81 76.74
C LYS A 305 111.65 -79.94 78.26
N ARG A 306 110.61 -80.36 78.99
CA ARG A 306 110.71 -80.63 80.43
C ARG A 306 111.69 -81.76 80.72
N LYS A 307 111.68 -82.83 79.92
CA LYS A 307 112.63 -83.94 80.04
C LYS A 307 114.06 -83.52 79.71
N ASP A 308 114.28 -82.64 78.75
CA ASP A 308 115.61 -82.09 78.45
C ASP A 308 116.11 -81.18 79.58
N ILE A 309 115.24 -80.36 80.17
CA ILE A 309 115.58 -79.54 81.36
C ILE A 309 115.89 -80.45 82.56
N GLN A 310 115.11 -81.52 82.78
CA GLN A 310 115.36 -82.50 83.85
C GLN A 310 116.65 -83.29 83.61
N LYS A 311 116.97 -83.67 82.37
CA LYS A 311 118.26 -84.29 82.03
C LYS A 311 119.42 -83.35 82.29
N HIS A 312 119.29 -82.06 81.98
CA HIS A 312 120.31 -81.06 82.33
C HIS A 312 120.45 -80.85 83.85
N GLN A 313 119.35 -80.92 84.61
CA GLN A 313 119.40 -80.84 86.08
C GLN A 313 119.93 -82.11 86.76
N GLN A 314 119.69 -83.31 86.18
CA GLN A 314 120.28 -84.57 86.64
C GLN A 314 121.76 -84.68 86.30
N ALA A 315 122.19 -84.16 85.14
CA ALA A 315 123.60 -84.03 84.80
C ALA A 315 124.32 -83.06 85.75
N ALA A 316 123.68 -81.96 86.16
CA ALA A 316 124.23 -81.04 87.16
C ALA A 316 124.39 -81.69 88.55
N LYS A 317 123.41 -82.48 89.01
CA LYS A 317 123.48 -83.19 90.32
C LYS A 317 124.43 -84.39 90.36
N ALA A 318 124.77 -84.99 89.20
CA ALA A 318 125.78 -86.06 89.12
C ALA A 318 127.23 -85.54 89.23
N THR A 319 127.43 -84.22 89.26
CA THR A 319 128.76 -83.60 89.36
C THR A 319 129.10 -83.12 90.78
N GLU A 320 128.19 -83.28 91.76
CA GLU A 320 128.34 -82.87 93.16
C GLU A 320 128.46 -84.06 94.15
N LEU A 321 128.79 -85.26 93.66
CA LEU A 321 129.19 -86.46 94.43
C LEU A 321 130.52 -86.97 93.87
#